data_AF-A0A944MEY8-F1
#
_entry.id   AF-A0A944MEY8-F1
#
_cell.length_a   1.000
_cell.length_b   1.000
_cell.length_c   1.000
_cell.angle_alpha   90.00
_cell.angle_beta   90.00
_cell.angle_gamma   90.00
#
_symmetry.space_group_name_H-M   'P 1'
#
loop_
_entity.id
_entity.type
_entity.pdbx_description
1 polymer ?
#
loop_
_entity_poly.entity_id
_entity_poly.type
_entity_poly.pdbx_seq_one_letter_code
_entity_poly.pdbx_strand_id
1 'polypeptide(L)'
;MDITIPTALKTLSASGSAAKSITAWWKKSKGDTRALVGELKDNLIYLDMVAADGVPLGDVLAKLSIAEYKRLSREGFNFNKLKKTKIANYASLQGTDLAKWGGKETEELIVSICDKINELKIRYPHVGKNSKYRWSVRVNNIRKRMWLLLKHIDG
;
A
#
# COMPACT_ATOMS: atom_id res chain seq x y z
N MET A 1 -7.69 -2.44 19.57
CA MET A 1 -6.27 -2.86 19.51
C MET A 1 -5.55 -1.77 18.77
N ASP A 2 -4.79 -0.94 19.50
CA ASP A 2 -4.13 0.22 18.91
C ASP A 2 -3.13 -0.22 17.85
N ILE A 3 -3.24 0.39 16.68
CA ILE A 3 -2.35 0.11 15.56
C ILE A 3 -1.07 0.89 15.83
N THR A 4 -0.06 0.21 16.36
CA THR A 4 1.25 0.83 16.58
C THR A 4 1.86 1.21 15.23
N ILE A 5 2.20 2.50 15.09
CA ILE A 5 2.86 3.05 13.90
C ILE A 5 4.34 3.18 14.22
N PRO A 6 5.23 2.55 13.42
CA PRO A 6 6.68 2.66 13.64
C PRO A 6 7.17 4.09 13.40
N THR A 7 8.21 4.53 14.12
CA THR A 7 8.77 5.90 14.00
C THR A 7 9.15 6.26 12.57
N ALA A 8 9.71 5.33 11.79
CA ALA A 8 10.05 5.54 10.38
C ALA A 8 8.86 5.99 9.51
N LEU A 9 7.64 5.63 9.90
CA LEU A 9 6.40 5.89 9.16
C LEU A 9 5.53 6.96 9.81
N LYS A 10 5.95 7.52 10.96
CA LYS A 10 5.13 8.45 11.74
C LYS A 10 4.69 9.67 10.91
N THR A 11 5.59 10.23 10.11
CA THR A 11 5.28 11.37 9.23
C THR A 11 4.28 11.01 8.14
N LEU A 12 4.38 9.82 7.54
CA LEU A 12 3.47 9.34 6.50
C LEU A 12 2.12 8.88 7.05
N SER A 13 2.07 8.47 8.33
CA SER A 13 0.85 8.03 8.99
C SER A 13 -0.10 9.17 9.35
N ALA A 14 0.39 10.41 9.38
CA ALA A 14 -0.46 11.58 9.56
C ALA A 14 -1.39 11.73 8.35
N SER A 15 -2.68 11.94 8.61
CA SER A 15 -3.69 12.09 7.56
C SER A 15 -3.26 13.17 6.55
N GLY A 16 -3.27 12.82 5.27
CA GLY A 16 -2.87 13.69 4.17
C GLY A 16 -1.37 13.70 3.82
N SER A 17 -0.46 13.27 4.70
CA SER A 17 0.98 13.24 4.38
C SER A 17 1.31 12.19 3.31
N ALA A 18 0.85 10.96 3.50
CA ALA A 18 1.06 9.90 2.50
C ALA A 18 0.37 10.23 1.16
N ALA A 19 -0.83 10.82 1.20
CA ALA A 19 -1.55 11.30 0.02
C ALA A 19 -0.76 12.37 -0.75
N LYS A 20 -0.12 13.32 -0.05
CA LYS A 20 0.77 14.32 -0.65
C LYS A 20 2.01 13.68 -1.27
N SER A 21 2.70 12.79 -0.55
CA SER A 21 3.89 12.09 -1.06
C SER A 21 3.57 11.28 -2.33
N ILE A 22 2.52 10.45 -2.31
CA ILE A 22 2.16 9.65 -3.48
C ILE A 22 1.68 10.51 -4.65
N THR A 23 1.02 11.64 -4.38
CA THR A 23 0.61 12.60 -5.42
C THR A 23 1.84 13.26 -6.06
N ALA A 24 2.86 13.62 -5.26
CA ALA A 24 4.11 14.16 -5.77
C ALA A 24 4.85 13.12 -6.64
N TRP A 25 4.92 11.87 -6.18
CA TRP A 25 5.49 10.76 -6.96
C TRP A 25 4.73 10.53 -8.28
N TRP A 26 3.39 10.50 -8.23
CA TRP A 26 2.54 10.36 -9.41
C TRP A 26 2.78 11.50 -10.41
N LYS A 27 2.82 12.76 -9.95
CA LYS A 27 3.05 13.92 -10.81
C LYS A 27 4.37 13.86 -11.57
N LYS A 28 5.43 13.36 -10.94
CA LYS A 28 6.77 13.19 -11.54
C LYS A 28 6.88 11.96 -12.45
N SER A 29 5.96 11.02 -12.32
CA SER A 29 5.94 9.77 -13.09
C SER A 29 5.37 9.98 -14.50
N LYS A 30 5.85 9.19 -15.46
CA LYS A 30 5.41 9.16 -16.86
C LYS A 30 5.07 7.73 -17.32
N GLY A 31 4.29 7.61 -18.39
CA GLY A 31 3.96 6.31 -19.02
C GLY A 31 3.36 5.30 -18.05
N ASP A 32 3.77 4.04 -18.18
CA ASP A 32 3.32 2.92 -17.35
C ASP A 32 3.54 3.14 -15.85
N THR A 33 4.68 3.73 -15.48
CA THR A 33 4.95 4.10 -14.08
C THR A 33 3.88 5.06 -13.56
N ARG A 34 3.45 6.03 -14.36
CA ARG A 34 2.39 6.96 -13.96
C ARG A 34 1.06 6.26 -13.77
N ALA A 35 0.72 5.31 -14.66
CA ALA A 35 -0.52 4.54 -14.57
C ALA A 35 -0.55 3.71 -13.27
N LEU A 36 0.53 2.96 -13.00
CA LEU A 36 0.67 2.16 -11.78
C LEU A 36 0.60 3.01 -10.51
N VAL A 37 1.36 4.10 -10.46
CA VAL A 37 1.38 4.98 -9.27
C VAL A 37 0.03 5.67 -9.09
N GLY A 38 -0.70 5.94 -10.18
CA GLY A 38 -2.08 6.43 -10.14
C GLY A 38 -3.02 5.44 -9.46
N GLU A 39 -2.96 4.16 -9.85
CA GLU A 39 -3.72 3.09 -9.21
C GLU A 39 -3.37 2.94 -7.72
N LEU A 40 -2.08 2.97 -7.37
CA LEU A 40 -1.64 2.91 -5.97
C LEU A 40 -2.11 4.14 -5.16
N LYS A 41 -2.11 5.34 -5.77
CA LYS A 41 -2.61 6.57 -5.14
C LYS A 41 -4.09 6.43 -4.81
N ASP A 42 -4.91 6.04 -5.78
CA ASP A 42 -6.35 5.96 -5.58
C ASP A 42 -6.69 4.89 -4.53
N ASN A 43 -6.02 3.73 -4.59
CA ASN A 43 -6.13 2.70 -3.57
C ASN A 43 -5.78 3.20 -2.17
N LEU A 44 -4.68 3.94 -2.02
CA LEU A 44 -4.27 4.49 -0.73
C LEU A 44 -5.33 5.44 -0.17
N ILE A 45 -5.90 6.31 -1.01
CA ILE A 45 -6.95 7.24 -0.61
C ILE A 45 -8.18 6.50 -0.10
N TYR A 46 -8.66 5.48 -0.82
CA TYR A 46 -9.81 4.69 -0.38
C TYR A 46 -9.52 3.90 0.90
N LEU A 47 -8.30 3.36 1.07
CA LEU A 47 -7.92 2.67 2.30
C LEU A 47 -7.79 3.64 3.49
N ASP A 48 -7.35 4.88 3.24
CA ASP A 48 -7.33 5.95 4.24
C ASP A 48 -8.75 6.32 4.67
N MET A 49 -9.71 6.47 3.75
CA MET A 49 -11.12 6.73 4.07
C MET A 49 -11.69 5.66 5.01
N VAL A 50 -11.37 4.38 4.77
CA VAL A 50 -11.83 3.29 5.64
C VAL A 50 -11.20 3.34 7.02
N ALA A 51 -9.90 3.62 7.09
CA ALA A 51 -9.14 3.48 8.33
C ALA A 51 -9.11 4.75 9.19
N ALA A 52 -9.24 5.94 8.60
CA ALA A 52 -9.20 7.23 9.27
C ALA A 52 -10.59 7.87 9.38
N ASP A 53 -11.40 7.78 8.33
CA ASP A 53 -12.70 8.48 8.28
C ASP A 53 -13.88 7.56 8.65
N GLY A 54 -13.61 6.28 8.93
CA GLY A 54 -14.62 5.30 9.35
C GLY A 54 -15.56 4.84 8.24
N VAL A 55 -15.21 5.09 6.97
CA VAL A 55 -16.01 4.64 5.82
C VAL A 55 -16.08 3.10 5.80
N PRO A 56 -17.25 2.49 5.63
CA PRO A 56 -17.37 1.04 5.51
C PRO A 56 -16.51 0.50 4.36
N LEU A 57 -15.73 -0.57 4.62
CA LEU A 57 -14.89 -1.19 3.59
C LEU A 57 -15.70 -1.65 2.35
N GLY A 58 -16.94 -2.09 2.56
CA GLY A 58 -17.84 -2.48 1.48
C GLY A 58 -18.10 -1.37 0.46
N ASP A 59 -18.17 -0.12 0.91
CA ASP A 59 -18.54 1.03 0.07
C ASP A 59 -17.40 1.41 -0.88
N VAL A 60 -16.15 1.15 -0.48
CA VAL A 60 -14.96 1.45 -1.30
C VAL A 60 -14.43 0.25 -2.08
N LEU A 61 -14.89 -0.97 -1.77
CA LEU A 61 -14.29 -2.20 -2.30
C LEU A 61 -14.29 -2.26 -3.83
N ALA A 62 -15.37 -1.81 -4.46
CA ALA A 62 -15.50 -1.75 -5.92
C ALA A 62 -14.56 -0.73 -6.56
N LYS A 63 -14.09 0.27 -5.79
CA LYS A 63 -13.18 1.33 -6.23
C LYS A 63 -11.71 0.93 -6.12
N LEU A 64 -11.38 -0.03 -5.26
CA LEU A 64 -10.03 -0.57 -5.19
C LEU A 64 -9.68 -1.30 -6.50
N SER A 65 -8.50 -1.02 -7.06
CA SER A 65 -8.06 -1.55 -8.35
C SER A 65 -6.69 -2.20 -8.28
N ILE A 66 -6.47 -3.19 -9.15
CA ILE A 66 -5.17 -3.84 -9.41
C ILE A 66 -5.01 -4.11 -10.92
N ALA A 67 -5.77 -3.38 -11.74
CA ALA A 67 -5.87 -3.58 -13.18
C ALA A 67 -4.56 -3.18 -13.88
N GLU A 68 -3.99 -2.03 -13.51
CA GLU A 68 -2.71 -1.59 -14.08
C GLU A 68 -1.57 -2.48 -13.63
N TYR A 69 -1.52 -2.84 -12.35
CA TYR A 69 -0.57 -3.85 -11.87
C TYR A 69 -0.67 -5.17 -12.68
N LYS A 70 -1.87 -5.71 -12.88
CA LYS A 70 -2.09 -6.94 -13.66
C LYS A 70 -1.73 -6.79 -15.13
N ARG A 71 -2.01 -5.64 -15.74
CA ARG A 71 -1.61 -5.35 -17.13
C ARG A 71 -0.09 -5.36 -17.25
N LEU A 72 0.59 -4.57 -16.43
CA LEU A 72 2.05 -4.42 -16.43
C LEU A 72 2.77 -5.73 -16.10
N SER A 73 2.26 -6.51 -15.15
CA SER A 73 2.81 -7.83 -14.82
C SER A 73 2.75 -8.78 -16.03
N ARG A 74 1.65 -8.79 -16.80
CA ARG A 74 1.52 -9.59 -18.03
C ARG A 74 2.45 -9.12 -19.14
N GLU A 75 2.74 -7.83 -19.19
CA GLU A 75 3.65 -7.23 -20.17
C GLU A 75 5.14 -7.36 -19.78
N GLY A 76 5.46 -7.98 -18.63
CA GLY A 76 6.83 -8.15 -18.18
C GLY A 76 7.48 -6.85 -17.68
N PHE A 77 6.68 -5.90 -17.20
CA PHE A 77 7.18 -4.66 -16.63
C PHE A 77 8.08 -4.95 -15.42
N ASN A 78 9.31 -4.42 -15.44
CA ASN A 78 10.24 -4.56 -14.32
C ASN A 78 9.94 -3.50 -13.25
N PHE A 79 9.24 -3.89 -12.18
CA PHE A 79 8.86 -3.02 -11.07
C PHE A 79 10.06 -2.50 -10.26
N ASN A 80 11.21 -3.18 -10.29
CA ASN A 80 12.44 -2.68 -9.68
C ASN A 80 13.01 -1.45 -10.38
N LYS A 81 12.52 -1.08 -11.58
CA LYS A 81 12.85 0.20 -12.20
C LYS A 81 12.29 1.41 -11.46
N LEU A 82 11.27 1.21 -10.61
CA LEU A 82 10.67 2.28 -9.79
C LEU A 82 11.64 2.79 -8.72
N LYS A 83 12.40 1.87 -8.12
CA LYS A 83 13.57 2.15 -7.27
C LYS A 83 14.47 0.92 -7.31
N LYS A 84 15.68 1.10 -7.85
CA LYS A 84 16.63 0.00 -8.11
C LYS A 84 17.30 -0.51 -6.84
N THR A 85 17.39 0.31 -5.81
CA THR A 85 17.99 -0.08 -4.53
C THR A 85 17.02 -0.97 -3.77
N LYS A 86 17.58 -1.86 -2.96
CA LYS A 86 16.82 -2.65 -2.00
C LYS A 86 16.23 -1.75 -0.92
N ILE A 87 15.14 -2.21 -0.31
CA ILE A 87 14.51 -1.52 0.83
C ILE A 87 15.49 -1.45 1.98
N ALA A 88 15.70 -0.25 2.52
CA ALA A 88 16.66 -0.04 3.60
C ALA A 88 16.27 -0.78 4.88
N ASN A 89 17.28 -1.22 5.63
CA ASN A 89 17.10 -1.80 6.97
C ASN A 89 16.88 -0.67 7.98
N TYR A 90 15.62 -0.30 8.21
CA TYR A 90 15.28 0.71 9.21
C TYR A 90 15.27 0.11 10.61
N ALA A 91 16.17 0.57 11.50
CA ALA A 91 16.19 0.15 12.90
C ALA A 91 14.84 0.36 13.60
N SER A 92 14.13 1.44 13.25
CA SER A 92 12.81 1.77 13.80
C SER A 92 11.67 0.87 13.32
N LEU A 93 11.92 -0.08 12.41
CA LEU A 93 10.97 -1.14 12.03
C LEU A 93 11.22 -2.44 12.80
N GLN A 94 12.29 -2.56 13.59
CA GLN A 94 12.55 -3.76 14.39
C GLN A 94 11.37 -4.05 15.34
N GLY A 95 11.05 -5.33 15.50
CA GLY A 95 9.89 -5.77 16.30
C GLY A 95 8.52 -5.55 15.64
N THR A 96 8.47 -5.02 14.41
CA THR A 96 7.22 -4.80 13.67
C THR A 96 7.05 -5.81 12.54
N ASP A 97 5.83 -5.95 12.03
CA ASP A 97 5.54 -6.81 10.87
C ASP A 97 6.24 -6.35 9.58
N LEU A 98 6.78 -5.13 9.58
CA LEU A 98 7.52 -4.54 8.48
C LEU A 98 9.03 -4.80 8.52
N ALA A 99 9.60 -5.29 9.63
CA ALA A 99 11.04 -5.51 9.77
C ALA A 99 11.61 -6.39 8.64
N LYS A 100 10.83 -7.40 8.22
CA LYS A 100 11.19 -8.37 7.19
C LYS A 100 11.31 -7.79 5.77
N TRP A 101 10.96 -6.52 5.57
CA TRP A 101 11.10 -5.86 4.27
C TRP A 101 12.50 -5.33 4.00
N GLY A 102 13.31 -5.15 5.04
CA GLY A 102 14.70 -4.75 4.85
C GLY A 102 15.46 -5.74 3.96
N GLY A 103 16.15 -5.24 2.95
CA GLY A 103 16.90 -6.02 1.97
C GLY A 103 16.07 -6.64 0.83
N LYS A 104 14.74 -6.51 0.85
CA LYS A 104 13.86 -6.94 -0.24
C LYS A 104 13.85 -5.94 -1.40
N GLU A 105 13.41 -6.42 -2.56
CA GLU A 105 13.27 -5.60 -3.75
C GLU A 105 11.95 -4.79 -3.77
N THR A 106 11.92 -3.76 -4.61
CA THR A 106 10.74 -2.90 -4.78
C THR A 106 9.55 -3.68 -5.33
N GLU A 107 9.81 -4.59 -6.27
CA GLU A 107 8.82 -5.49 -6.84
C GLU A 107 8.12 -6.33 -5.77
N GLU A 108 8.87 -6.96 -4.87
CA GLU A 108 8.31 -7.80 -3.81
C GLU A 108 7.30 -7.03 -2.94
N LEU A 109 7.58 -5.76 -2.66
CA LEU A 109 6.68 -4.91 -1.88
C LEU A 109 5.41 -4.55 -2.67
N ILE A 110 5.54 -4.22 -3.95
CA ILE A 110 4.41 -3.88 -4.83
C ILE A 110 3.48 -5.07 -5.02
N VAL A 111 4.04 -6.25 -5.32
CA VAL A 111 3.28 -7.51 -5.47
C VAL A 111 2.49 -7.77 -4.19
N SER A 112 3.15 -7.71 -3.03
CA SER A 112 2.51 -7.91 -1.73
C SER A 112 1.39 -6.90 -1.43
N ILE A 113 1.53 -5.63 -1.82
CA ILE A 113 0.45 -4.65 -1.68
C ILE A 113 -0.74 -5.05 -2.56
N CYS A 114 -0.51 -5.35 -3.84
CA CYS A 114 -1.56 -5.66 -4.81
C CYS A 114 -2.27 -6.99 -4.47
N ASP A 115 -1.53 -8.01 -4.05
CA ASP A 115 -2.09 -9.28 -3.59
C ASP A 115 -3.01 -9.09 -2.39
N LYS A 116 -2.61 -8.24 -1.43
CA LYS A 116 -3.44 -7.96 -0.25
C LYS A 116 -4.68 -7.15 -0.59
N ILE A 117 -4.61 -6.23 -1.55
CA ILE A 117 -5.80 -5.55 -2.08
C ILE A 117 -6.72 -6.55 -2.79
N ASN A 118 -6.16 -7.45 -3.60
CA ASN A 118 -6.93 -8.51 -4.27
C ASN A 118 -7.61 -9.44 -3.26
N GLU A 119 -6.92 -9.82 -2.17
CA GLU A 119 -7.48 -10.60 -1.08
C GLU A 119 -8.70 -9.91 -0.44
N LEU A 120 -8.65 -8.57 -0.25
CA LEU A 120 -9.82 -7.83 0.23
C LEU A 120 -10.99 -7.98 -0.75
N LYS A 121 -10.75 -7.74 -2.05
CA LYS A 121 -11.78 -7.82 -3.09
C LYS A 121 -12.41 -9.20 -3.20
N ILE A 122 -11.62 -10.26 -3.06
CA ILE A 122 -12.09 -11.65 -3.14
C ILE A 122 -12.86 -12.01 -1.87
N ARG A 123 -12.33 -11.71 -0.68
CA ARG A 123 -12.87 -12.29 0.56
C ARG A 123 -14.01 -11.47 1.15
N TYR A 124 -13.96 -10.14 1.06
CA TYR A 124 -14.95 -9.27 1.71
C TYR A 124 -16.40 -9.55 1.26
N PRO A 125 -16.70 -9.81 -0.02
CA PRO A 125 -18.06 -10.15 -0.45
C PRO A 125 -18.62 -11.41 0.23
N HIS A 126 -17.75 -12.37 0.60
CA HIS A 126 -18.16 -13.65 1.18
C HIS A 126 -18.16 -13.66 2.71
N VAL A 127 -17.21 -12.96 3.34
CA VAL A 127 -17.04 -12.99 4.81
C VAL A 127 -17.00 -11.61 5.45
N GLY A 128 -17.47 -10.57 4.76
CA GLY A 128 -17.47 -9.17 5.21
C GLY A 128 -18.21 -8.95 6.53
N LYS A 129 -19.31 -9.70 6.75
CA LYS A 129 -20.11 -9.66 7.99
C LYS A 129 -19.56 -10.53 9.12
N ASN A 130 -18.50 -11.31 8.88
CA ASN A 130 -17.92 -12.17 9.90
C ASN A 130 -17.06 -11.33 10.87
N SER A 131 -17.55 -11.18 12.11
CA SER A 131 -16.89 -10.40 13.17
C SER A 131 -15.52 -10.95 13.58
N LYS A 132 -15.24 -12.23 13.33
CA LYS A 132 -13.90 -12.82 13.56
C LYS A 132 -12.88 -12.37 12.51
N TYR A 133 -13.34 -11.87 11.36
CA TYR A 133 -12.46 -11.37 10.30
C TYR A 133 -12.03 -9.93 10.60
N ARG A 134 -10.77 -9.75 10.98
CA ARG A 134 -10.20 -8.46 11.41
C ARG A 134 -9.92 -7.52 10.22
N TRP A 135 -10.97 -7.01 9.57
CA TRP A 135 -10.85 -6.17 8.37
C TRP A 135 -10.06 -4.89 8.58
N SER A 136 -10.34 -4.15 9.65
CA SER A 136 -9.61 -2.93 9.99
C SER A 136 -8.09 -3.16 10.09
N VAL A 137 -7.67 -4.31 10.65
CA VAL A 137 -6.25 -4.67 10.75
C VAL A 137 -5.65 -4.94 9.38
N ARG A 138 -6.38 -5.65 8.50
CA ARG A 138 -5.91 -5.94 7.14
C ARG A 138 -5.74 -4.67 6.32
N VAL A 139 -6.72 -3.75 6.36
CA VAL A 139 -6.64 -2.44 5.73
C VAL A 139 -5.41 -1.67 6.22
N ASN A 140 -5.22 -1.59 7.54
CA ASN A 140 -4.08 -0.89 8.11
C ASN A 140 -2.72 -1.52 7.78
N ASN A 141 -2.66 -2.85 7.68
CA ASN A 141 -1.44 -3.53 7.24
C ASN A 141 -1.11 -3.25 5.77
N ILE A 142 -2.11 -3.02 4.90
CA ILE A 142 -1.87 -2.59 3.52
C ILE A 142 -1.36 -1.14 3.52
N ARG A 143 -2.03 -0.24 4.25
CA ARG A 143 -1.59 1.17 4.40
C ARG A 143 -0.15 1.28 4.85
N LYS A 144 0.24 0.52 5.89
CA LYS A 144 1.62 0.43 6.39
C LYS A 144 2.63 0.03 5.31
N ARG A 145 2.29 -0.94 4.45
CA ARG A 145 3.14 -1.33 3.31
C ARG A 145 3.23 -0.24 2.26
N MET A 146 2.13 0.46 1.97
CA MET A 146 2.14 1.61 1.06
C MET A 146 2.98 2.76 1.62
N TRP A 147 2.93 3.04 2.92
CA TRP A 147 3.80 4.03 3.54
C TRP A 147 5.28 3.61 3.49
N LEU A 148 5.58 2.33 3.70
CA LEU A 148 6.93 1.81 3.52
C LEU A 148 7.41 2.00 2.07
N LEU A 149 6.55 1.73 1.09
CA LEU A 149 6.84 1.95 -0.32
C LEU A 149 7.16 3.44 -0.57
N LEU A 150 6.33 4.37 -0.09
CA LEU A 150 6.59 5.80 -0.23
C LEU A 150 7.91 6.21 0.42
N LYS A 151 8.19 5.72 1.64
CA LYS A 151 9.44 5.99 2.33
C LYS A 151 10.66 5.49 1.54
N HIS A 152 10.54 4.34 0.89
CA HIS A 152 11.57 3.73 0.05
C HIS A 152 11.77 4.48 -1.28
N ILE A 153 10.71 5.01 -1.88
CA ILE A 153 10.82 5.82 -3.09
C ILE A 153 11.50 7.17 -2.78
N ASP A 154 11.11 7.81 -1.67
CA ASP A 154 11.56 9.15 -1.30
C ASP A 154 13.03 9.22 -0.82
N GLY A 155 13.58 8.13 -0.27
CA GLY A 155 14.98 8.04 0.19
C GLY A 155 15.87 7.36 -0.82
#